data_AF-A0A2N8KIC7-F1
#
_entry.id   AF-A0A2N8KIC7-F1
#
_cell.length_a   1.000
_cell.length_b   1.000
_cell.length_c   1.000
_cell.angle_alpha   90.00
_cell.angle_beta   90.00
_cell.angle_gamma   90.00
#
_symmetry.space_group_name_H-M   'P 1'
#
loop_
_entity.id
_entity.type
_entity.pdbx_description
1 polymer ?
#
loop_
_entity_poly.entity_id
_entity_poly.type
_entity_poly.pdbx_seq_one_letter_code
_entity_poly.pdbx_strand_id
1 'polypeptide(L)' 'MPLSTWLTFFLASWAISFSPGAGAISAMSSGLKYGFARGYWNTAGLIMGILFQFVVVAVGLGAVLA' A
#
# COMPACT_ATOMS: atom_id res chain seq x y z
N MET A 1 20.99 -14.66 -3.19
CA MET A 1 20.40 -14.20 -1.92
C MET A 1 20.55 -15.31 -0.89
N PRO A 2 21.09 -15.03 0.31
CA PRO A 2 21.25 -16.06 1.33
C PRO A 2 19.88 -16.45 1.93
N LEU A 3 19.78 -17.69 2.44
CA LEU A 3 18.54 -18.24 3.01
C LEU A 3 18.01 -17.39 4.17
N SER A 4 18.91 -16.80 4.96
CA SER A 4 18.56 -15.88 6.05
C SER A 4 17.76 -14.68 5.55
N THR A 5 18.19 -14.05 4.45
CA THR A 5 17.46 -12.91 3.84
C THR A 5 16.06 -13.30 3.40
N TRP A 6 15.90 -14.49 2.81
CA TRP A 6 14.58 -14.98 2.41
C TRP A 6 13.66 -15.19 3.62
N LEU A 7 14.16 -15.84 4.67
CA LEU A 7 13.43 -16.04 5.93
C LEU A 7 13.07 -14.71 6.60
N THR A 8 13.97 -13.72 6.59
CA THR A 8 13.69 -12.39 7.11
C THR A 8 12.54 -11.72 6.34
N PHE A 9 12.56 -11.73 5.00
CA PHE A 9 11.47 -11.16 4.21
C PHE A 9 10.15 -11.91 4.41
N PHE A 10 10.23 -13.24 4.55
CA PHE A 10 9.06 -14.06 4.85
C PHE A 10 8.42 -13.64 6.17
N LEU A 11 9.18 -13.60 7.28
CA LEU A 11 8.68 -13.16 8.57
C LEU A 11 8.17 -11.71 8.55
N ALA A 12 8.89 -10.81 7.86
CA ALA A 12 8.48 -9.43 7.70
C ALA A 12 7.12 -9.31 6.97
N SER A 13 6.89 -10.12 5.93
CA SER A 13 5.61 -10.11 5.20
C SER A 13 4.42 -10.48 6.09
N TRP A 14 4.59 -11.41 7.03
CA TRP A 14 3.57 -11.74 8.02
C TRP A 14 3.32 -10.56 8.96
N ALA A 15 4.38 -9.99 9.52
CA ALA A 15 4.29 -8.86 10.46
C ALA A 15 3.60 -7.63 9.82
N ILE A 16 3.95 -7.32 8.57
CA ILE A 16 3.36 -6.20 7.82
C ILE A 16 1.89 -6.49 7.46
N SER A 17 1.57 -7.71 7.01
CA SER A 17 0.21 -8.06 6.58
C SER A 17 -0.80 -8.02 7.73
N PHE A 18 -0.39 -8.38 8.95
CA PHE A 18 -1.25 -8.27 10.12
C PHE A 18 -1.44 -6.83 10.63
N SER A 19 -0.60 -5.89 10.19
CA SER A 19 -0.74 -4.49 10.55
C SER A 19 -1.83 -3.84 9.67
N PRO A 20 -2.96 -3.37 10.23
CA PRO A 20 -3.90 -2.60 9.46
C PRO A 20 -3.22 -1.32 8.98
N GLY A 21 -2.99 -1.23 7.67
CA GLY A 21 -2.32 -0.09 7.07
C GLY A 21 -3.09 1.22 7.29
N ALA A 22 -2.39 2.36 7.27
CA ALA A 22 -2.99 3.68 7.45
C ALA A 22 -4.15 3.95 6.47
N GLY A 23 -4.05 3.45 5.22
CA GLY A 23 -5.13 3.52 4.24
C GLY A 23 -6.37 2.71 4.63
N ALA A 24 -6.20 1.52 5.22
CA ALA A 24 -7.31 0.70 5.71
C ALA A 24 -8.05 1.41 6.86
N ILE A 25 -7.31 1.98 7.81
CA ILE A 25 -7.90 2.75 8.92
C ILE A 25 -8.62 4.00 8.39
N SER A 26 -8.03 4.71 7.42
CA SER A 26 -8.66 5.86 6.77
C SER A 26 -9.98 5.47 6.09
N ALA A 27 -10.00 4.38 5.31
CA ALA A 27 -11.20 3.89 4.65
C ALA A 27 -12.29 3.50 5.66
N MET A 28 -11.95 2.75 6.72
CA MET A 28 -12.87 2.37 7.78
C MET A 28 -13.44 3.58 8.51
N SER A 29 -12.59 4.55 8.89
CA SER A 29 -13.03 5.78 9.55
C SER A 29 -13.95 6.61 8.66
N SER A 30 -13.62 6.74 7.38
CA SER A 30 -14.43 7.49 6.42
C SER A 30 -15.79 6.84 6.17
N GLY A 31 -15.86 5.52 6.07
CA GLY A 31 -17.11 4.78 5.90
C GLY A 31 -18.01 4.87 7.12
N LEU A 32 -17.43 4.77 8.34
CA LEU A 32 -18.17 4.91 9.59
C LEU A 32 -18.67 6.34 9.83
N LYS A 33 -17.88 7.36 9.50
CA LYS A 33 -18.22 8.77 9.75
C LYS A 33 -19.11 9.41 8.68
N TYR A 34 -18.87 9.09 7.41
CA TYR A 34 -19.48 9.80 6.28
C TYR A 34 -20.35 8.91 5.39
N GLY A 35 -20.48 7.62 5.72
CA GLY A 35 -21.25 6.64 4.95
C GLY A 35 -20.56 6.21 3.64
N PHE A 36 -21.12 5.18 3.00
CA PHE A 36 -20.51 4.51 1.85
C PHE A 36 -20.23 5.46 0.66
N ALA A 37 -21.20 6.30 0.29
CA ALA A 37 -21.08 7.18 -0.87
C ALA A 37 -19.93 8.19 -0.76
N ARG A 38 -19.68 8.75 0.43
CA ARG A 38 -18.54 9.65 0.66
C ARG A 38 -17.25 8.89 0.93
N GLY A 39 -17.31 7.76 1.63
CA GLY A 39 -16.15 6.89 1.86
C GLY A 39 -15.53 6.35 0.56
N TYR A 40 -16.33 6.17 -0.49
CA TYR A 40 -15.85 5.72 -1.80
C TYR A 40 -14.80 6.67 -2.40
N TRP A 41 -14.97 7.98 -2.22
CA TRP A 41 -13.99 8.96 -2.68
C TRP A 41 -12.64 8.84 -1.97
N ASN A 42 -12.63 8.50 -0.67
CA ASN A 42 -11.40 8.25 0.06
C ASN A 42 -10.66 7.03 -0.49
N THR A 43 -11.37 5.92 -0.74
CA THR A 43 -10.78 4.72 -1.34
C THR A 43 -10.22 4.99 -2.74
N ALA A 44 -10.96 5.73 -3.57
CA ALA A 44 -10.50 6.12 -4.90
C ALA A 44 -9.18 6.93 -4.84
N GLY A 45 -9.09 7.89 -3.91
CA GLY A 45 -7.87 8.66 -3.67
C GLY A 45 -6.69 7.79 -3.23
N LEU A 46 -6.91 6.82 -2.34
CA LEU A 46 -5.89 5.87 -1.90
C LEU A 46 -5.35 5.03 -3.07
N ILE A 47 -6.23 4.52 -3.93
CA ILE A 47 -5.84 3.74 -5.11
C ILE A 47 -5.02 4.60 -6.07
N MET A 48 -5.48 5.82 -6.37
CA MET A 48 -4.74 6.74 -7.24
C MET A 48 -3.35 7.07 -6.67
N GLY A 49 -3.23 7.28 -5.36
CA GLY A 49 -1.95 7.50 -4.70
C GLY A 49 -1.00 6.32 -4.85
N ILE A 50 -1.48 5.09 -4.67
CA ILE A 50 -0.68 3.86 -4.85
C ILE A 50 -0.24 3.71 -6.31
N LEU A 51 -1.14 3.93 -7.27
CA LEU A 51 -0.82 3.85 -8.69
C LEU A 51 0.21 4.89 -9.10
N PHE A 52 0.07 6.13 -8.62
CA PHE A 52 1.04 7.19 -8.88
C PHE A 52 2.42 6.82 -8.32
N GLN A 53 2.48 6.38 -7.06
CA GLN A 53 3.73 5.94 -6.45
C GLN A 53 4.37 4.78 -7.23
N PHE A 54 3.57 3.81 -7.66
CA PHE A 54 4.04 2.69 -8.47
C PHE A 54 4.65 3.17 -9.79
N VAL A 55 4.00 4.09 -10.50
CA VAL A 55 4.53 4.68 -11.74
C VAL A 55 5.84 5.41 -11.49
N VAL A 56 5.94 6.23 -10.43
CA VAL A 56 7.18 6.94 -10.09
C VAL A 56 8.33 5.97 -9.84
N VAL A 57 8.08 4.91 -9.06
CA VAL A 57 9.08 3.87 -8.79
C VAL A 57 9.44 3.10 -10.06
N ALA A 58 8.47 2.75 -10.89
CA ALA A 58 8.70 2.05 -12.15
C ALA A 58 9.56 2.88 -13.13
N VAL A 59 9.28 4.18 -13.26
CA VAL A 59 10.10 5.11 -14.06
C VAL A 59 11.52 5.21 -13.49
N GLY A 60 11.65 5.35 -12.17
CA GLY A 60 12.95 5.42 -11.51
C GLY A 60 13.79 4.15 -11.69
N LEU A 61 13.21 2.97 -11.45
CA LEU A 61 13.86 1.68 -11.70
C LEU A 61 14.19 1.49 -13.18
N GLY A 62 13.28 1.90 -14.08
CA GLY A 62 13.51 1.87 -15.52
C GLY A 62 14.70 2.74 -15.94
N ALA A 63 14.89 3.90 -15.31
CA ALA A 63 16.04 4.76 -15.56
C ALA A 63 17.37 4.18 -15.04
N VAL A 64 17.35 3.37 -13.99
CA VAL A 64 18.55 2.71 -13.44
C VAL A 64 18.94 1.46 -14.25
N LEU A 65 17.96 0.77 -14.85
CA LEU A 65 18.17 -0.47 -15.59
C LEU A 65 18.40 -0.27 -17.10
N ALA A 66 18.15 0.93 -17.64
CA ALA A 66 18.40 1.30 -19.03
C ALA A 66 19.86 1.74 -19.26
#